data_AF-Q69FM5-F1
#
_entry.id   AF-Q69FM5-F1
#
_cell.length_a   1.000
_cell.length_b   1.000
_cell.length_c   1.000
_cell.angle_alpha   90.00
_cell.angle_beta   90.00
_cell.angle_gamma   90.00
#
_symmetry.space_group_name_H-M   'P 1'
#
loop_
_entity.id
_entity.type
_entity.pdbx_description
1 polymer ?
#
loop_
_entity_poly.entity_id
_entity_poly.type
_entity_poly.pdbx_seq_one_letter_code
_entity_poly.pdbx_strand_id
1 'polypeptide(L)'
;KAPRKQLASKAARKSAPSTGGVKKPHRYKPGTVALREIRRYQKSTELLIRKLPFQRLVNCPGLQVRPALPVLRHRCSAGVRRVVPGLPFRGHQPVRHSRQACYHPIRT
;
A
#
# COMPACT_ATOMS: atom_id res chain seq x y z
N LYS A 1 -38.42 13.25 49.01
CA LYS A 1 -36.99 13.51 48.72
C LYS A 1 -36.63 12.71 47.47
N ALA A 2 -36.49 13.35 46.30
CA ALA A 2 -36.36 12.65 45.02
C ALA A 2 -34.91 12.17 44.76
N PRO A 3 -34.71 11.01 44.10
CA PRO A 3 -33.37 10.52 43.79
C PRO A 3 -32.76 11.36 42.66
N ARG A 4 -31.68 12.08 42.97
CA ARG A 4 -30.98 12.96 42.03
C ARG A 4 -30.09 12.13 41.10
N LYS A 5 -30.24 12.32 39.78
CA LYS A 5 -29.40 11.77 38.71
C LYS A 5 -27.90 11.90 39.06
N GLN A 6 -27.16 10.80 39.03
CA GLN A 6 -25.70 10.82 39.07
C GLN A 6 -25.16 11.49 37.80
N LEU A 7 -24.42 12.58 37.98
CA LEU A 7 -23.65 13.22 36.93
C LEU A 7 -22.46 12.31 36.59
N ALA A 8 -22.32 11.97 35.32
CA ALA A 8 -21.25 11.12 34.82
C ALA A 8 -19.87 11.65 35.27
N SER A 9 -19.12 10.80 35.98
CA SER A 9 -17.73 11.08 36.30
C SER A 9 -16.92 11.04 35.00
N LYS A 10 -16.41 12.20 34.59
CA LYS A 10 -15.47 12.31 33.49
C LYS A 10 -14.19 11.61 33.92
N ALA A 11 -13.98 10.39 33.44
CA ALA A 11 -12.72 9.69 33.62
C ALA A 11 -11.62 10.52 32.93
N ALA A 12 -10.79 11.20 33.72
CA ALA A 12 -9.55 11.79 33.26
C ALA A 12 -8.64 10.65 32.80
N ARG A 13 -8.72 10.29 31.51
CA ARG A 13 -7.88 9.26 30.93
C ARG A 13 -6.51 9.85 30.64
N LYS A 14 -5.55 9.34 31.42
CA LYS A 14 -4.09 9.37 31.23
C LYS A 14 -3.48 10.76 31.41
N SER A 15 -2.80 10.92 32.54
CA SER A 15 -1.74 11.90 32.73
C SER A 15 -0.81 11.88 31.52
N ALA A 16 -0.37 13.07 31.11
CA ALA A 16 0.72 13.25 30.17
C ALA A 16 1.88 12.31 30.56
N PRO A 17 2.62 11.73 29.58
CA PRO A 17 3.84 11.01 29.93
C PRO A 17 4.71 11.97 30.74
N SER A 18 4.91 11.65 32.02
CA SER A 18 5.89 12.33 32.86
C SER A 18 7.17 12.36 32.03
N THR A 19 7.74 13.55 31.85
CA THR A 19 8.95 13.86 31.09
C THR A 19 10.19 13.24 31.76
N GLY A 20 10.13 11.95 32.09
CA GLY A 20 11.27 11.11 32.36
C GLY A 20 11.76 10.55 31.03
N GLY A 21 13.05 10.75 30.74
CA GLY A 21 13.68 10.44 29.46
C GLY A 21 13.23 9.11 28.84
N VAL A 22 12.98 9.14 27.53
CA VAL A 22 12.53 7.99 26.74
C VAL A 22 13.46 6.80 27.03
N LYS A 23 12.92 5.75 27.65
CA LYS A 23 13.65 4.49 27.85
C LYS A 23 14.14 4.01 26.49
N LYS A 24 15.42 3.67 26.40
CA LYS A 24 16.01 3.13 25.17
C LYS A 24 15.16 1.96 24.65
N PRO A 25 14.88 1.86 23.34
CA PRO A 25 14.16 0.74 22.79
C PRO A 25 14.82 -0.58 23.18
N HIS A 26 14.04 -1.52 23.71
CA HIS A 26 14.56 -2.82 24.07
C HIS A 26 14.97 -3.60 22.81
N ARG A 27 16.27 -3.95 22.73
CA ARG A 27 16.81 -4.79 21.66
C ARG A 27 17.09 -6.19 22.21
N TYR A 28 16.50 -7.20 21.58
CA TYR A 28 16.76 -8.60 21.91
C TYR A 28 18.20 -9.00 21.55
N LYS A 29 18.71 -10.01 22.26
CA LYS A 29 20.00 -10.63 21.93
C LYS A 29 19.90 -11.35 20.59
N PRO A 30 21.02 -11.43 19.82
CA PRO A 30 21.03 -12.24 18.60
C PRO A 30 20.60 -13.67 18.94
N GLY A 31 19.82 -14.29 18.05
CA GLY A 31 19.26 -15.63 18.25
C GLY A 31 17.93 -15.68 18.99
N THR A 32 17.58 -14.72 19.86
CA THR A 32 16.30 -14.76 20.60
C THR A 32 15.08 -14.70 19.68
N VAL A 33 15.11 -13.82 18.68
CA VAL A 33 14.01 -13.68 17.71
C VAL A 33 13.96 -14.91 16.79
N ALA A 34 15.12 -15.41 16.35
CA ALA A 34 15.23 -16.59 15.50
C ALA A 34 14.64 -17.84 16.18
N LEU A 35 14.98 -18.10 17.45
CA LEU A 35 14.41 -19.23 18.20
C LEU A 35 12.89 -19.13 18.37
N ARG A 36 12.36 -17.91 18.52
CA ARG A 36 10.91 -17.67 18.59
C ARG A 36 10.22 -17.96 17.25
N GLU A 37 10.84 -17.58 16.14
CA GLU A 37 10.33 -17.84 14.79
C GLU A 37 10.37 -19.35 14.45
N ILE A 38 11.46 -20.04 14.78
CA ILE A 38 11.57 -21.51 14.61
C ILE A 38 10.44 -22.22 15.35
N ARG A 39 10.23 -21.88 16.63
CA ARG A 39 9.15 -22.49 17.44
C ARG A 39 7.77 -22.16 16.87
N ARG A 40 7.56 -20.96 16.33
CA ARG A 40 6.29 -20.57 15.70
C ARG A 40 6.02 -21.42 14.45
N TYR A 41 6.96 -21.48 13.52
CA TYR A 41 6.78 -22.18 12.23
C TYR A 41 6.80 -23.71 12.34
N GLN A 42 7.36 -24.26 13.40
CA GLN A 42 7.23 -25.70 13.69
C GLN A 42 5.87 -26.02 14.33
N LYS A 43 5.23 -25.05 15.00
CA LYS A 43 3.91 -25.23 15.62
C LYS A 43 2.76 -25.03 14.64
N SER A 44 2.89 -24.11 13.68
CA SER A 44 1.89 -23.84 12.65
C SER A 44 2.41 -24.19 11.26
N THR A 45 1.53 -24.64 10.38
CA THR A 45 1.86 -24.99 8.99
C THR A 45 1.45 -23.89 8.00
N GLU A 46 1.57 -22.62 8.40
CA GLU A 46 1.25 -21.49 7.52
C GLU A 46 2.29 -21.35 6.40
N LEU A 47 1.84 -20.97 5.19
CA LEU A 47 2.75 -20.79 4.06
C LEU A 47 3.69 -19.62 4.33
N LEU A 48 4.99 -19.90 4.31
CA LEU A 48 6.04 -18.88 4.50
C LEU A 48 6.10 -17.87 3.34
N ILE A 49 5.65 -18.31 2.15
CA ILE A 49 5.58 -17.49 0.93
C ILE A 49 4.11 -17.23 0.61
N ARG A 50 3.80 -15.99 0.20
CA ARG A 50 2.44 -15.60 -0.18
C ARG A 50 1.95 -16.43 -1.38
N LYS A 51 0.66 -16.80 -1.39
CA LYS A 51 0.07 -17.65 -2.43
C LYS A 51 0.16 -17.06 -3.85
N LEU A 52 -0.16 -15.78 -4.03
CA LEU A 52 -0.27 -15.14 -5.35
C LEU A 52 1.05 -15.11 -6.17
N PRO A 53 2.22 -14.70 -5.62
CA PRO A 53 3.47 -14.74 -6.38
C PRO A 53 3.87 -16.18 -6.74
N PHE A 54 3.67 -17.14 -5.84
CA PHE A 54 3.95 -18.55 -6.11
C PHE A 54 3.03 -19.12 -7.19
N GLN A 55 1.75 -18.77 -7.16
CA GLN A 55 0.78 -19.15 -8.18
C GLN A 55 1.15 -18.62 -9.58
N ARG A 56 1.63 -17.37 -9.68
CA ARG A 56 2.11 -16.80 -10.95
C ARG A 56 3.32 -17.56 -11.50
N LEU A 57 4.24 -17.98 -10.64
CA LEU A 57 5.42 -18.76 -11.05
C LEU A 57 5.04 -20.16 -11.53
N VAL A 58 4.13 -20.85 -10.82
CA VAL A 58 3.67 -22.20 -11.19
C VAL A 58 2.87 -22.18 -12.49
N ASN A 59 2.04 -21.15 -12.70
CA ASN A 59 1.15 -21.05 -13.88
C ASN A 59 1.80 -20.39 -15.09
N CYS A 60 2.92 -19.69 -14.92
CA CYS A 60 3.71 -19.14 -16.00
C CYS A 60 5.18 -19.54 -15.82
N PRO A 61 5.53 -20.83 -16.06
CA PRO A 61 6.92 -21.28 -16.21
C PRO A 61 7.48 -20.75 -17.54
N GLY A 62 7.51 -19.42 -17.68
CA GLY A 62 7.91 -18.70 -18.88
C GLY A 62 9.34 -18.18 -18.81
N LEU A 63 10.05 -18.38 -17.69
CA LEU A 63 11.51 -18.24 -17.65
C LEU A 63 12.14 -19.47 -18.30
N GLN A 64 11.84 -19.67 -19.59
CA GLN A 64 12.64 -20.53 -20.43
C GLN A 64 14.02 -19.87 -20.49
N VAL A 65 15.04 -20.54 -19.95
CA VAL A 65 16.40 -20.38 -20.45
C VAL A 65 16.30 -20.77 -21.92
N ARG A 66 16.15 -19.78 -22.81
CA ARG A 66 16.00 -20.03 -24.23
C ARG A 66 17.29 -20.69 -24.72
N PRO A 67 17.30 -21.97 -25.17
CA PRO A 67 18.44 -22.45 -25.91
C PRO A 67 18.48 -21.65 -27.23
N ALA A 68 19.61 -21.01 -27.49
CA ALA A 68 19.84 -20.24 -28.70
C ALA A 68 19.93 -21.20 -29.90
N LEU A 69 18.79 -21.60 -30.45
CA LEU A 69 18.73 -22.25 -31.77
C LEU A 69 18.44 -21.17 -32.83
N PRO A 70 19.33 -20.99 -33.83
CA PRO A 70 19.12 -20.01 -34.88
C PRO A 70 18.09 -20.54 -35.88
N VAL A 71 16.83 -20.11 -35.73
CA VAL A 71 15.84 -20.29 -36.78
C VAL A 71 16.04 -19.18 -37.81
N LEU A 72 16.51 -19.55 -39.01
CA LEU A 72 16.55 -18.65 -40.16
C LEU A 72 15.12 -18.22 -40.51
N ARG A 73 14.72 -17.01 -40.09
CA ARG A 73 13.40 -16.45 -40.41
C ARG A 73 13.50 -15.64 -41.69
N HIS A 74 12.92 -16.15 -42.77
CA HIS A 74 12.61 -15.37 -43.96
C HIS A 74 11.69 -14.20 -43.59
N ARG A 75 12.11 -12.99 -43.97
CA ARG A 75 11.41 -11.74 -43.69
C ARG A 75 10.36 -11.51 -44.79
N CYS A 76 9.10 -11.90 -44.55
CA CYS A 76 7.99 -11.44 -45.37
C CYS A 76 7.37 -10.20 -44.73
N SER A 77 7.57 -9.04 -45.37
CA SER A 77 6.94 -7.78 -45.05
C SER A 77 5.47 -7.78 -45.49
N ALA A 78 4.55 -7.61 -44.55
CA ALA A 78 3.21 -7.12 -44.84
C ALA A 78 2.75 -6.25 -43.68
N GLY A 79 2.98 -4.95 -43.80
CA GLY A 79 2.43 -3.94 -42.90
C GLY A 79 0.93 -3.85 -43.13
N VAL A 80 0.14 -4.21 -42.11
CA VAL A 80 -1.28 -3.83 -42.04
C VAL A 80 -1.46 -3.08 -40.74
N ARG A 81 -1.48 -1.74 -40.84
CA ARG A 81 -1.93 -0.86 -39.74
C ARG A 81 -3.41 -1.16 -39.48
N ARG A 82 -3.71 -1.93 -38.45
CA ARG A 82 -5.07 -1.99 -37.91
C ARG A 82 -5.32 -0.72 -37.09
N VAL A 83 -5.98 0.25 -37.71
CA VAL A 83 -6.63 1.37 -37.02
C VAL A 83 -7.67 0.76 -36.08
N VAL A 84 -7.56 1.03 -34.78
CA VAL A 84 -8.61 0.70 -33.80
C VAL A 84 -9.53 1.91 -33.71
N PRO A 85 -10.78 1.86 -34.19
CA PRO A 85 -11.72 2.94 -33.97
C PRO A 85 -12.31 2.83 -32.56
N GLY A 86 -12.33 3.93 -31.80
CA GLY A 86 -13.28 4.05 -30.69
C GLY A 86 -12.73 4.08 -29.26
N LEU A 87 -11.57 4.70 -29.00
CA LEU A 87 -11.27 5.16 -27.64
C LEU A 87 -11.70 6.63 -27.48
N PRO A 88 -12.72 6.94 -26.64
CA PRO A 88 -13.08 8.32 -26.37
C PRO A 88 -11.93 8.99 -25.61
N PHE A 89 -11.40 10.07 -26.19
CA PHE A 89 -10.50 11.00 -25.53
C PHE A 89 -11.15 11.45 -24.22
N ARG A 90 -10.62 10.96 -23.10
CA ARG A 90 -11.05 11.36 -21.76
C ARG A 90 -10.61 12.81 -21.58
N GLY A 91 -11.51 13.73 -21.89
CA GLY A 91 -11.29 15.16 -21.82
C GLY A 91 -10.73 15.57 -20.45
N HIS A 92 -9.69 16.39 -20.51
CA HIS A 92 -9.17 17.16 -19.39
C HIS A 92 -10.32 18.00 -18.80
N GLN A 93 -10.64 17.82 -17.53
CA GLN A 93 -11.56 18.71 -16.81
C GLN A 93 -10.81 20.00 -16.43
N PRO A 94 -11.25 21.18 -16.87
CA PRO A 94 -10.67 22.43 -16.40
C PRO A 94 -11.13 22.72 -14.97
N VAL A 95 -10.16 22.88 -14.06
CA VAL A 95 -10.37 23.26 -12.66
C VAL A 95 -11.03 24.64 -12.61
N ARG A 96 -12.32 24.69 -12.29
CA ARG A 96 -13.02 25.95 -12.03
C ARG A 96 -12.51 26.54 -10.71
N HIS A 97 -11.78 27.64 -10.80
CA HIS A 97 -11.40 28.43 -9.63
C HIS A 97 -12.59 29.28 -9.20
N SER A 98 -13.04 29.12 -7.95
CA SER A 98 -13.97 30.06 -7.33
C SER A 98 -13.25 31.39 -7.16
N ARG A 99 -13.61 32.40 -7.99
CA ARG A 99 -13.19 33.78 -7.77
C ARG A 99 -13.65 34.23 -6.38
N GLN A 100 -12.71 34.34 -5.44
CA GLN A 100 -12.89 35.17 -4.25
C GLN A 100 -12.73 36.62 -4.69
N ALA A 101 -13.84 37.29 -4.97
CA ALA A 101 -13.88 38.73 -5.14
C ALA A 101 -14.25 39.35 -3.78
N CYS A 102 -13.27 39.49 -2.90
CA CYS A 102 -13.40 40.29 -1.67
C CYS A 102 -12.20 41.23 -1.58
N TYR A 103 -12.26 42.36 -2.28
CA TYR A 103 -11.47 43.54 -1.94
C TYR A 103 -12.36 44.77 -2.11
N HIS A 104 -12.78 45.33 -0.97
CA HIS A 104 -13.42 46.64 -0.90
C HIS A 104 -12.37 47.73 -1.11
N PRO A 105 -12.57 48.69 -2.03
CA PRO A 105 -11.71 49.86 -2.11
C PRO A 105 -12.07 50.88 -1.01
N ILE A 106 -11.05 51.32 -0.29
CA ILE A 106 -11.09 52.50 0.58
C ILE A 106 -11.18 53.74 -0.31
N ARG A 107 -12.20 54.61 -0.10
CA ARG A 107 -12.16 56.02 -0.51
C ARG A 107 -13.28 56.84 0.14
N THR A 108 -12.90 57.60 1.16
CA THR A 108 -13.09 59.05 1.46
C THR A 108 -13.29 59.25 2.95
#